data_AF-A0ABD1KT36-F1
#
_entry.id   AF-A0ABD1KT36-F1
#
_cell.length_a   1.000
_cell.length_b   1.000
_cell.length_c   1.000
_cell.angle_alpha   90.00
_cell.angle_beta   90.00
_cell.angle_gamma   90.00
#
_symmetry.space_group_name_H-M   'P 1'
#
loop_
_entity.id
_entity.type
_entity.pdbx_description
1 polymer ?
#
loop_
_entity_poly.entity_id
_entity_poly.type
_entity_poly.pdbx_seq_one_letter_code
_entity_poly.pdbx_strand_id
1 'polypeptide(L)'
;MTLFSSCHVPTCGAPIIDKKVSTRGSKIKIEWTCLNYHSRTWTSCHDVRGVPENNLLFSAATLFSGSTYTEIAEWASILNLQILKSTQFYSIQRENLIPVLHFAYKDQQDYLIKRLLREKAEGKCGDARCDSPEAGSSVAMECQGFRRSLNHLIYNEGLPIDLITTDRAPSIRKMMREEFGNIHHEFDPWHELRRRWTSLLHHICGEHVWEQDGRRWACPHPALSPEEQRKKRWLHKDSDAFRGLQAIVEDKRLLKDLNQMTHFKHTGSLEVFHSVMLKYMPKCLHFDYDTMVARTQLAILDNNYNVGREQAMTSEGIPRFSMVFTKHSKDWVAKKIYEPTSQSFRHHLVQHVLQRRENPTPPEIPRVQQPQNIATKEKPPKEDVIQKHQSRFSSLLEHHNFEL
;
A
#
# COMPACT_ATOMS: atom_id res chain seq x y z
N MET A 1 -18.19 11.04 -40.85
CA MET A 1 -17.32 10.63 -41.98
C MET A 1 -17.30 9.12 -42.06
N THR A 2 -17.59 8.53 -43.22
CA THR A 2 -17.53 7.08 -43.44
C THR A 2 -16.11 6.67 -43.84
N LEU A 3 -15.36 6.04 -42.92
CA LEU A 3 -14.03 5.50 -43.22
C LEU A 3 -14.12 4.27 -44.14
N PHE A 4 -13.14 4.12 -45.04
CA PHE A 4 -13.09 3.04 -46.05
C PHE A 4 -14.29 3.07 -47.01
N SER A 5 -14.58 4.23 -47.60
CA SER A 5 -15.58 4.41 -48.67
C SER A 5 -14.97 4.29 -50.08
N SER A 6 -13.68 4.61 -50.24
CA SER A 6 -12.94 4.55 -51.50
C SER A 6 -11.61 3.79 -51.37
N CYS A 7 -11.11 3.33 -52.51
CA CYS A 7 -9.85 2.58 -52.61
C CYS A 7 -8.65 3.50 -52.35
N HIS A 8 -7.80 3.09 -51.41
CA HIS A 8 -6.58 3.81 -51.02
C HIS A 8 -5.32 3.33 -51.76
N VAL A 9 -5.46 2.44 -52.75
CA VAL A 9 -4.35 2.11 -53.65
C VAL A 9 -4.02 3.37 -54.45
N PRO A 10 -2.74 3.78 -54.54
CA PRO A 10 -2.32 4.89 -55.39
C PRO A 10 -2.95 4.75 -56.78
N THR A 11 -3.46 5.86 -57.33
CA THR A 11 -4.11 5.94 -58.65
C THR A 11 -5.45 5.21 -58.83
N CYS A 12 -6.05 4.58 -57.80
CA CYS A 12 -7.33 3.88 -57.96
C CYS A 12 -8.55 4.76 -57.64
N GLY A 13 -8.73 5.21 -56.40
CA GLY A 13 -9.86 6.05 -55.97
C GLY A 13 -11.27 5.42 -56.07
N ALA A 14 -11.41 4.26 -56.71
CA ALA A 14 -12.69 3.58 -56.95
C ALA A 14 -13.47 3.23 -55.67
N PRO A 15 -14.81 3.17 -55.71
CA PRO A 15 -15.62 2.83 -54.55
C PRO A 15 -15.32 1.41 -54.02
N ILE A 16 -15.41 1.25 -52.70
CA ILE A 16 -15.34 -0.07 -52.04
C ILE A 16 -16.70 -0.75 -52.17
N ILE A 17 -16.72 -1.98 -52.72
CA ILE A 17 -17.94 -2.77 -52.97
C ILE A 17 -18.14 -3.91 -51.99
N ASP A 18 -17.06 -4.41 -51.38
CA ASP A 18 -17.12 -5.41 -50.32
C ASP A 18 -16.27 -4.94 -49.14
N LYS A 19 -16.81 -5.07 -47.93
CA LYS A 19 -16.19 -4.62 -46.69
C LYS A 19 -16.59 -5.54 -45.56
N LYS A 20 -15.60 -6.22 -44.98
CA LYS A 20 -15.74 -7.05 -43.79
C LYS A 20 -14.99 -6.39 -42.63
N VAL A 21 -15.73 -6.10 -41.56
CA VAL A 21 -15.15 -5.60 -40.30
C VAL A 21 -15.17 -6.73 -39.28
N SER A 22 -14.03 -7.01 -38.66
CA SER A 22 -13.89 -7.99 -37.58
C SER A 22 -13.10 -7.40 -36.42
N THR A 23 -13.36 -7.88 -35.21
CA THR A 23 -12.72 -7.38 -33.98
C THR A 23 -12.07 -8.53 -33.20
N ARG A 24 -10.96 -8.23 -32.53
CA ARG A 24 -10.28 -9.15 -31.59
C ARG A 24 -9.88 -8.40 -30.33
N GLY A 25 -10.79 -8.33 -29.37
CA GLY A 25 -10.68 -7.43 -28.24
C GLY A 25 -10.75 -5.98 -28.70
N SER A 26 -9.72 -5.17 -28.41
CA SER A 26 -9.61 -3.78 -28.86
C SER A 26 -9.06 -3.62 -30.30
N LYS A 27 -8.59 -4.70 -30.94
CA LYS A 27 -8.12 -4.65 -32.33
C LYS A 27 -9.29 -4.69 -33.29
N ILE A 28 -9.27 -3.78 -34.27
CA ILE A 28 -10.18 -3.76 -35.41
C ILE A 28 -9.39 -4.21 -36.63
N LYS A 29 -9.96 -5.13 -37.41
CA LYS A 29 -9.46 -5.58 -38.71
C LYS A 29 -10.53 -5.30 -39.76
N ILE A 30 -10.14 -4.61 -40.82
CA ILE A 30 -11.00 -4.24 -41.94
C ILE A 30 -10.40 -4.86 -43.20
N GLU A 31 -11.18 -5.72 -43.83
CA GLU A 31 -10.87 -6.33 -45.12
C GLU A 31 -11.83 -5.74 -46.13
N TRP A 32 -11.32 -5.27 -47.27
CA TRP A 32 -12.17 -4.63 -48.27
C TRP A 32 -11.70 -4.93 -49.69
N THR A 33 -12.64 -4.87 -50.62
CA THR A 33 -12.43 -5.01 -52.06
C THR A 33 -13.12 -3.87 -52.82
N CYS A 34 -12.42 -3.21 -53.74
CA CYS A 34 -12.98 -2.13 -54.57
C CYS A 34 -13.52 -2.60 -55.92
N LEU A 35 -14.23 -1.73 -56.64
CA LEU A 35 -14.71 -1.99 -58.01
C LEU A 35 -13.62 -2.42 -59.01
N ASN A 36 -12.40 -1.92 -58.83
CA ASN A 36 -11.24 -2.30 -59.66
C ASN A 36 -10.52 -3.56 -59.12
N TYR A 37 -11.20 -4.39 -58.32
CA TYR A 37 -10.71 -5.66 -57.77
C TYR A 37 -9.44 -5.60 -56.88
N HIS A 38 -9.03 -4.42 -56.42
CA HIS A 38 -8.02 -4.34 -55.37
C HIS A 38 -8.61 -4.79 -54.03
N SER A 39 -7.93 -5.73 -53.37
CA SER A 39 -8.24 -6.16 -52.00
C SER A 39 -7.12 -5.79 -51.04
N ARG A 40 -7.47 -5.22 -49.89
CA ARG A 40 -6.51 -4.92 -48.81
C ARG A 40 -7.09 -5.22 -47.45
N THR A 41 -6.17 -5.43 -46.52
CA THR A 41 -6.44 -5.57 -45.09
C THR A 41 -5.80 -4.42 -44.35
N TRP A 42 -6.57 -3.77 -43.49
CA TRP A 42 -6.10 -2.79 -42.53
C TRP A 42 -6.37 -3.29 -41.12
N THR A 43 -5.44 -3.00 -40.19
CA THR A 43 -5.61 -3.32 -38.77
C THR A 43 -5.26 -2.12 -37.91
N SER A 44 -6.01 -1.91 -36.84
CA SER A 44 -5.80 -0.77 -35.92
C SER A 44 -4.51 -0.86 -35.10
N CYS A 45 -3.94 -2.05 -34.96
CA CYS A 45 -2.65 -2.29 -34.32
C CYS A 45 -2.01 -3.57 -34.88
N HIS A 46 -0.70 -3.69 -34.70
CA HIS A 46 0.04 -4.91 -35.03
C HIS A 46 -0.10 -5.95 -33.91
N ASP A 47 0.35 -7.18 -34.17
CA ASP A 47 0.33 -8.27 -33.19
C ASP A 47 1.74 -8.50 -32.63
N VAL A 48 1.84 -8.63 -31.31
CA VAL A 48 3.06 -9.02 -30.59
C VAL A 48 2.93 -10.50 -30.20
N ARG A 49 3.63 -11.36 -30.95
CA ARG A 49 3.50 -12.83 -30.88
C ARG A 49 2.04 -13.31 -30.82
N GLY A 50 1.25 -12.88 -31.79
CA GLY A 50 -0.15 -13.32 -31.94
C GLY A 50 -1.15 -12.72 -30.95
N VAL A 51 -0.76 -11.75 -30.12
CA VAL A 51 -1.67 -10.95 -29.29
C VAL A 51 -1.67 -9.51 -29.82
N PRO A 52 -2.84 -8.90 -30.04
CA PRO A 52 -2.88 -7.49 -30.43
C PRO A 52 -2.18 -6.57 -29.45
N GLU A 53 -1.31 -5.69 -29.93
CA GLU A 53 -0.58 -4.74 -29.08
C GLU A 53 -1.53 -3.91 -28.22
N ASN A 54 -2.62 -3.39 -28.79
CA ASN A 54 -3.59 -2.59 -28.04
C ASN A 54 -4.23 -3.37 -26.88
N ASN A 55 -4.35 -4.70 -26.96
CA ASN A 55 -4.86 -5.48 -25.84
C ASN A 55 -3.85 -5.54 -24.69
N LEU A 56 -2.54 -5.58 -24.98
CA LEU A 56 -1.48 -5.51 -23.98
C LEU A 56 -1.45 -4.11 -23.35
N LEU A 57 -1.46 -3.06 -24.19
CA LEU A 57 -1.44 -1.68 -23.74
C LEU A 57 -2.66 -1.33 -22.89
N PHE A 58 -3.86 -1.72 -23.32
CA PHE A 58 -5.07 -1.54 -22.53
C PHE A 58 -4.94 -2.24 -21.19
N SER A 59 -4.56 -3.52 -21.17
CA SER A 59 -4.48 -4.29 -19.94
C SER A 59 -3.46 -3.67 -18.97
N ALA A 60 -2.31 -3.26 -19.49
CA ALA A 60 -1.24 -2.62 -18.73
C ALA A 60 -1.68 -1.26 -18.19
N ALA A 61 -2.29 -0.41 -19.02
CA ALA A 61 -2.79 0.90 -18.62
C ALA A 61 -3.84 0.78 -17.50
N THR A 62 -4.79 -0.15 -17.63
CA THR A 62 -5.82 -0.41 -16.62
C THR A 62 -5.22 -0.88 -15.29
N LEU A 63 -4.30 -1.85 -15.30
CA LEU A 63 -3.70 -2.34 -14.05
C LEU A 63 -2.77 -1.30 -13.42
N PHE A 64 -1.89 -0.68 -14.22
CA PHE A 64 -0.83 0.20 -13.71
C PHE A 64 -1.37 1.54 -13.23
N SER A 65 -2.55 1.97 -13.69
CA SER A 65 -3.27 3.12 -13.12
C SER A 65 -3.92 2.82 -11.77
N GLY A 66 -4.12 1.54 -11.44
CA GLY A 66 -4.85 1.08 -10.25
C GLY A 66 -6.33 0.81 -10.49
N SER A 67 -6.85 1.10 -11.68
CA SER A 67 -8.25 0.87 -12.05
C SER A 67 -8.57 -0.63 -12.14
N THR A 68 -9.85 -0.97 -12.04
CA THR A 68 -10.35 -2.32 -12.30
C THR A 68 -10.85 -2.46 -13.74
N TYR A 69 -10.92 -3.70 -14.22
CA TYR A 69 -11.55 -3.97 -15.51
C TYR A 69 -13.00 -3.48 -15.54
N THR A 70 -13.76 -3.70 -14.46
CA THR A 70 -15.18 -3.33 -14.37
C THR A 70 -15.35 -1.82 -14.53
N GLU A 71 -14.60 -1.01 -13.79
CA GLU A 71 -14.65 0.46 -13.91
C GLU A 71 -14.33 0.93 -15.33
N ILE A 72 -13.28 0.37 -15.96
CA ILE A 72 -12.91 0.75 -17.32
C ILE A 72 -13.91 0.24 -18.35
N ALA A 73 -14.53 -0.92 -18.13
CA ALA A 73 -15.56 -1.46 -19.00
C ALA A 73 -16.85 -0.63 -18.94
N GLU A 74 -17.27 -0.20 -17.75
CA GLU A 74 -18.38 0.72 -17.57
C GLU A 74 -18.10 2.06 -18.26
N TRP A 75 -16.93 2.65 -18.00
CA TRP A 75 -16.49 3.88 -18.66
C TRP A 75 -16.47 3.76 -20.19
N ALA A 76 -15.92 2.65 -20.71
CA ALA A 76 -15.86 2.39 -22.14
C ALA A 76 -17.26 2.21 -22.75
N SER A 77 -18.21 1.63 -22.01
CA SER A 77 -19.58 1.44 -22.50
C SER A 77 -20.32 2.77 -22.70
N ILE A 78 -20.08 3.76 -21.83
CA ILE A 78 -20.64 5.12 -21.96
C ILE A 78 -20.16 5.79 -23.26
N LEU A 79 -18.91 5.55 -23.65
CA LEU A 79 -18.31 6.10 -24.87
C LEU A 79 -18.51 5.20 -26.10
N ASN A 80 -19.19 4.05 -25.94
CA ASN A 80 -19.33 3.01 -26.95
C ASN A 80 -17.96 2.56 -27.54
N LEU A 81 -16.96 2.40 -26.67
CA LEU A 81 -15.62 1.97 -27.04
C LEU A 81 -15.49 0.45 -26.96
N GLN A 82 -14.99 -0.14 -28.05
CA GLN A 82 -14.70 -1.57 -28.12
C GLN A 82 -13.43 -1.90 -27.32
N ILE A 83 -13.59 -2.70 -26.28
CA ILE A 83 -12.48 -3.19 -25.45
C ILE A 83 -12.42 -4.73 -25.46
N LEU A 84 -11.36 -5.30 -24.88
CA LEU A 84 -11.26 -6.74 -24.66
C LEU A 84 -12.24 -7.23 -23.61
N LYS A 85 -12.58 -8.52 -23.67
CA LYS A 85 -13.40 -9.18 -22.65
C LYS A 85 -12.61 -9.38 -21.35
N SER A 86 -13.31 -9.45 -20.22
CA SER A 86 -12.72 -9.68 -18.89
C SER A 86 -11.81 -10.91 -18.86
N THR A 87 -12.22 -12.02 -19.48
CA THR A 87 -11.42 -13.25 -19.56
C THR A 87 -10.08 -13.05 -20.27
N GLN A 88 -10.06 -12.24 -21.34
CA GLN A 88 -8.83 -11.90 -22.06
C GLN A 88 -7.95 -10.97 -21.24
N PHE A 89 -8.55 -10.01 -20.53
CA PHE A 89 -7.83 -9.08 -19.66
C PHE A 89 -7.08 -9.84 -18.56
N TYR A 90 -7.76 -10.71 -17.83
CA TYR A 90 -7.14 -11.48 -16.75
C TYR A 90 -6.13 -12.53 -17.25
N SER A 91 -6.31 -13.10 -18.45
CA SER A 91 -5.28 -13.95 -19.08
C SER A 91 -4.03 -13.15 -19.43
N ILE A 92 -4.16 -11.99 -20.09
CA ILE A 92 -3.03 -11.11 -20.40
C ILE A 92 -2.32 -10.67 -19.12
N GLN A 93 -3.09 -10.30 -18.10
CA GLN A 93 -2.56 -9.89 -16.80
C GLN A 93 -1.68 -10.97 -16.19
N ARG A 94 -2.18 -12.22 -16.09
CA ARG A 94 -1.43 -13.34 -15.49
C ARG A 94 -0.18 -13.71 -16.29
N GLU A 95 -0.26 -13.70 -17.62
CA GLU A 95 0.83 -14.16 -18.48
C GLU A 95 1.94 -13.10 -18.65
N ASN A 96 1.58 -11.81 -18.65
CA ASN A 96 2.50 -10.73 -19.05
C ASN A 96 2.70 -9.69 -17.96
N LEU A 97 1.65 -9.17 -17.33
CA LEU A 97 1.74 -8.00 -16.44
C LEU A 97 2.24 -8.38 -15.04
N ILE A 98 1.65 -9.41 -14.43
CA ILE A 98 2.02 -9.86 -13.08
C ILE A 98 3.51 -10.23 -13.00
N PRO A 99 4.09 -10.99 -13.94
CA PRO A 99 5.52 -11.25 -13.93
C PRO A 99 6.37 -9.98 -14.04
N VAL A 100 6.00 -9.04 -14.90
CA VAL A 100 6.75 -7.77 -15.04
C VAL A 100 6.74 -6.98 -13.73
N LEU A 101 5.58 -6.89 -13.07
CA LEU A 101 5.48 -6.25 -11.75
C LEU A 101 6.30 -6.97 -10.69
N HIS A 102 6.21 -8.30 -10.66
CA HIS A 102 6.93 -9.11 -9.68
C HIS A 102 8.44 -8.91 -9.79
N PHE A 103 9.00 -8.98 -11.00
CA PHE A 103 10.44 -8.78 -11.21
C PHE A 103 10.88 -7.34 -10.95
N ALA A 104 10.10 -6.34 -11.37
CA ALA A 104 10.41 -4.93 -11.08
C ALA A 104 10.40 -4.65 -9.56
N TYR A 105 9.43 -5.21 -8.84
CA TYR A 105 9.38 -5.12 -7.38
C TYR A 105 10.57 -5.84 -6.74
N LYS A 106 10.92 -7.04 -7.19
CA LYS A 106 12.03 -7.81 -6.64
C LYS A 106 13.37 -7.12 -6.84
N ASP A 107 13.62 -6.60 -8.03
CA ASP A 107 14.82 -5.82 -8.32
C ASP A 107 14.95 -4.58 -7.41
N GLN A 108 13.85 -3.82 -7.24
CA GLN A 108 13.84 -2.69 -6.32
C GLN A 108 14.01 -3.12 -4.86
N GLN A 109 13.34 -4.20 -4.43
CA GLN A 109 13.45 -4.75 -3.08
C GLN A 109 14.90 -5.13 -2.76
N ASP A 110 15.54 -5.90 -3.64
CA ASP A 110 16.92 -6.35 -3.48
C ASP A 110 17.89 -5.17 -3.45
N TYR A 111 17.69 -4.18 -4.31
CA TYR A 111 18.46 -2.94 -4.29
C TYR A 111 18.36 -2.21 -2.94
N LEU A 112 17.14 -2.04 -2.43
CA LEU A 112 16.88 -1.36 -1.16
C LEU A 112 17.46 -2.12 0.03
N ILE A 113 17.32 -3.45 0.06
CA ILE A 113 17.89 -4.30 1.12
C ILE A 113 19.42 -4.19 1.11
N LYS A 114 20.06 -4.32 -0.06
CA LYS A 114 21.53 -4.15 -0.21
C LYS A 114 22.00 -2.76 0.20
N ARG A 115 21.18 -1.72 -0.03
CA ARG A 115 21.48 -0.36 0.46
C ARG A 115 21.39 -0.28 1.98
N LEU A 116 20.31 -0.80 2.57
CA LEU A 116 20.09 -0.80 4.02
C LEU A 116 21.16 -1.58 4.79
N LEU A 117 21.66 -2.69 4.23
CA LEU A 117 22.76 -3.47 4.81
C LEU A 117 24.08 -2.68 4.82
N ARG A 118 24.31 -1.79 3.84
CA ARG A 118 25.53 -0.98 3.74
C ARG A 118 25.49 0.25 4.64
N GLU A 119 24.36 0.94 4.70
CA GLU A 119 24.29 2.30 5.26
C GLU A 119 23.98 2.36 6.76
N LYS A 120 23.77 1.23 7.46
CA LYS A 120 23.29 1.19 8.87
C LYS A 120 22.22 2.26 9.11
N ALA A 121 21.10 2.15 8.40
CA ALA A 121 20.02 3.13 8.48
C ALA A 121 19.48 3.29 9.92
N GLU A 122 19.40 4.55 10.38
CA GLU A 122 18.76 4.92 11.65
C GLU A 122 17.23 4.91 11.50
N GLY A 123 16.57 3.93 12.12
CA GLY A 123 15.11 3.84 12.19
C GLY A 123 14.45 3.31 10.91
N LYS A 124 13.76 2.17 11.04
CA LYS A 124 12.98 1.55 9.96
C LYS A 124 11.51 1.52 10.41
N CYS A 125 10.61 1.99 9.57
CA CYS A 125 9.17 1.86 9.77
C CYS A 125 8.57 1.09 8.60
N GLY A 126 7.63 0.21 8.90
CA GLY A 126 6.91 -0.57 7.90
C GLY A 126 5.53 -0.88 8.39
N ASP A 127 4.61 -1.08 7.46
CA ASP A 127 3.28 -1.60 7.73
C ASP A 127 3.21 -3.04 7.23
N ALA A 128 2.69 -3.93 8.06
CA ALA A 128 2.57 -5.35 7.73
C ALA A 128 1.13 -5.64 7.31
N ARG A 129 0.93 -5.94 6.03
CA ARG A 129 -0.36 -6.46 5.56
C ARG A 129 -0.33 -7.98 5.54
N CYS A 130 -1.26 -8.60 6.26
CA CYS A 130 -1.46 -10.04 6.22
C CYS A 130 -2.89 -10.33 5.80
N ASP A 131 -3.03 -11.11 4.73
CA ASP A 131 -4.29 -11.65 4.25
C ASP A 131 -4.06 -13.18 4.15
N SER A 132 -4.46 -13.92 5.19
CA SER A 132 -4.25 -15.38 5.27
C SER A 132 -5.53 -16.12 5.67
N PRO A 133 -5.98 -17.09 4.87
CA PRO A 133 -7.05 -18.01 5.26
C PRO A 133 -6.58 -19.11 6.23
N GLU A 134 -5.28 -19.19 6.53
CA GLU A 134 -4.69 -20.19 7.44
C GLU A 134 -4.93 -19.86 8.92
N ALA A 135 -5.29 -18.62 9.23
CA ALA A 135 -5.49 -18.15 10.59
C ALA A 135 -6.97 -18.11 10.96
N GLY A 136 -7.32 -18.70 12.11
CA GLY A 136 -8.71 -18.78 12.58
C GLY A 136 -9.30 -17.44 13.08
N SER A 137 -8.52 -16.36 13.16
CA SER A 137 -8.98 -15.03 13.54
C SER A 137 -8.07 -13.94 12.98
N SER A 138 -8.58 -12.71 12.89
CA SER A 138 -7.81 -11.54 12.45
C SER A 138 -6.58 -11.27 13.33
N VAL A 139 -6.70 -11.45 14.65
CA VAL A 139 -5.59 -11.26 15.59
C VAL A 139 -4.50 -12.32 15.40
N ALA A 140 -4.89 -13.57 15.13
CA ALA A 140 -3.94 -14.63 14.85
C ALA A 140 -3.23 -14.40 13.50
N MET A 141 -3.97 -13.92 12.50
CA MET A 141 -3.44 -13.57 11.18
C MET A 141 -2.39 -12.46 11.28
N GLU A 142 -2.68 -11.39 12.01
CA GLU A 142 -1.76 -10.28 12.23
C GLU A 142 -0.44 -10.76 12.87
N CYS A 143 -0.54 -11.55 13.93
CA CYS A 143 0.61 -12.18 14.57
C CYS A 143 1.44 -13.03 13.59
N GLN A 144 0.79 -13.93 12.86
CA GLN A 144 1.47 -14.82 11.93
C GLN A 144 2.16 -14.05 10.79
N GLY A 145 1.47 -13.04 10.23
CA GLY A 145 2.01 -12.16 9.21
C GLY A 145 3.21 -11.36 9.70
N PHE A 146 3.11 -10.79 10.89
CA PHE A 146 4.20 -10.06 11.53
C PHE A 146 5.41 -10.96 11.78
N ARG A 147 5.20 -12.15 12.37
CA ARG A 147 6.25 -13.17 12.59
C ARG A 147 6.96 -13.55 11.30
N ARG A 148 6.21 -13.88 10.25
CA ARG A 148 6.76 -14.29 8.95
C ARG A 148 7.58 -13.18 8.32
N SER A 149 7.05 -11.95 8.35
CA SER A 149 7.73 -10.78 7.80
C SER A 149 9.03 -10.50 8.53
N LEU A 150 9.01 -10.53 9.87
CA LEU A 150 10.19 -10.28 10.69
C LEU A 150 11.25 -11.37 10.51
N ASN A 151 10.85 -12.65 10.50
CA ASN A 151 11.74 -13.77 10.23
C ASN A 151 12.39 -13.65 8.84
N HIS A 152 11.62 -13.28 7.82
CA HIS A 152 12.15 -13.08 6.48
C HIS A 152 13.23 -11.98 6.47
N LEU A 153 12.97 -10.83 7.09
CA LEU A 153 13.95 -9.74 7.15
C LEU A 153 15.23 -10.14 7.91
N ILE A 154 15.10 -10.83 9.04
CA ILE A 154 16.26 -11.19 9.88
C ILE A 154 17.04 -12.37 9.29
N TYR A 155 16.35 -13.47 9.01
CA TYR A 155 17.00 -14.74 8.71
C TYR A 155 17.25 -14.96 7.22
N ASN A 156 16.37 -14.46 6.34
CA ASN A 156 16.54 -14.63 4.91
C ASN A 156 17.36 -13.48 4.31
N GLU A 157 17.04 -12.25 4.69
CA GLU A 157 17.67 -11.04 4.15
C GLU A 157 18.88 -10.57 4.98
N GLY A 158 19.08 -11.13 6.18
CA GLY A 158 20.23 -10.79 7.03
C GLY A 158 20.20 -9.36 7.57
N LEU A 159 19.03 -8.71 7.62
CA LEU A 159 18.92 -7.33 8.08
C LEU A 159 19.05 -7.26 9.60
N PRO A 160 20.05 -6.53 10.15
CA PRO A 160 20.10 -6.27 11.58
C PRO A 160 18.96 -5.29 11.93
N ILE A 161 18.17 -5.69 12.94
CA ILE A 161 17.05 -4.91 13.46
C ILE A 161 17.24 -4.80 14.97
N ASP A 162 17.67 -3.62 15.42
CA ASP A 162 17.91 -3.34 16.84
C ASP A 162 16.65 -2.85 17.56
N LEU A 163 15.75 -2.17 16.83
CA LEU A 163 14.54 -1.55 17.34
C LEU A 163 13.35 -1.81 16.41
N ILE A 164 12.21 -2.19 17.00
CA ILE A 164 10.91 -2.26 16.31
C ILE A 164 9.88 -1.48 17.11
N THR A 165 9.12 -0.64 16.41
CA THR A 165 7.94 0.06 16.94
C THR A 165 6.66 -0.53 16.34
N THR A 166 5.68 -0.90 17.17
CA THR A 166 4.36 -1.36 16.70
C THR A 166 3.21 -0.63 17.41
N ASP A 167 2.00 -0.76 16.87
CA ASP A 167 0.78 -0.44 17.60
C ASP A 167 0.68 -1.25 18.89
N ARG A 168 -0.18 -0.79 19.81
CA ARG A 168 -0.46 -1.47 21.08
C ARG A 168 -1.33 -2.72 20.88
N ALA A 169 -0.75 -3.75 20.26
CA ALA A 169 -1.34 -5.06 20.10
C ALA A 169 -0.81 -6.02 21.20
N PRO A 170 -1.65 -6.49 22.14
CA PRO A 170 -1.22 -7.40 23.21
C PRO A 170 -0.60 -8.70 22.70
N SER A 171 -1.11 -9.20 21.57
CA SER A 171 -0.65 -10.43 20.92
C SER A 171 0.76 -10.29 20.32
N ILE A 172 1.03 -9.17 19.63
CA ILE A 172 2.36 -8.83 19.09
C ILE A 172 3.36 -8.61 20.23
N ARG A 173 2.97 -7.94 21.30
CA ARG A 173 3.83 -7.77 22.50
C ARG A 173 4.26 -9.11 23.10
N LYS A 174 3.30 -10.02 23.23
CA LYS A 174 3.54 -11.36 23.75
C LYS A 174 4.55 -12.09 22.86
N MET A 175 4.34 -12.07 21.54
CA MET A 175 5.25 -12.65 20.55
C MET A 175 6.65 -12.06 20.61
N MET A 176 6.79 -10.73 20.61
CA MET A 176 8.10 -10.07 20.67
C MET A 176 8.88 -10.48 21.92
N ARG A 177 8.21 -10.59 23.07
CA ARG A 177 8.85 -11.04 24.32
C ARG A 177 9.26 -12.51 24.29
N GLU A 178 8.44 -13.37 23.69
CA GLU A 178 8.64 -14.83 23.73
C GLU A 178 9.58 -15.33 22.63
N GLU A 179 9.59 -14.69 21.46
CA GLU A 179 10.28 -15.17 20.26
C GLU A 179 11.41 -14.25 19.78
N PHE A 180 11.34 -12.95 20.08
CA PHE A 180 12.27 -11.93 19.59
C PHE A 180 12.86 -11.07 20.72
N GLY A 181 13.15 -11.70 21.87
CA GLY A 181 13.57 -10.99 23.09
C GLY A 181 14.90 -10.23 23.00
N ASN A 182 15.68 -10.49 21.95
CA ASN A 182 16.92 -9.78 21.61
C ASN A 182 16.68 -8.46 20.85
N ILE A 183 15.48 -8.23 20.32
CA ILE A 183 15.12 -7.01 19.59
C ILE A 183 14.44 -6.05 20.57
N HIS A 184 14.86 -4.79 20.59
CA HIS A 184 14.17 -3.80 21.39
C HIS A 184 12.78 -3.54 20.80
N HIS A 185 11.75 -4.02 21.48
CA HIS A 185 10.36 -3.76 21.10
C HIS A 185 9.82 -2.57 21.87
N GLU A 186 9.49 -1.52 21.14
CA GLU A 186 8.73 -0.38 21.65
C GLU A 186 7.32 -0.46 21.07
N PHE A 187 6.33 -0.06 21.87
CA PHE A 187 5.11 0.43 21.23
C PHE A 187 5.40 1.83 20.71
N ASP A 188 4.61 2.29 19.73
CA ASP A 188 4.52 3.69 19.30
C ASP A 188 4.86 4.64 20.48
N PRO A 189 5.68 5.70 20.31
CA PRO A 189 6.73 6.16 21.26
C PRO A 189 6.27 6.70 22.62
N TRP A 190 5.03 6.46 23.02
CA TRP A 190 4.45 6.80 24.32
C TRP A 190 5.25 6.27 25.51
N HIS A 191 5.80 5.05 25.42
CA HIS A 191 6.57 4.46 26.53
C HIS A 191 7.83 5.27 26.81
N GLU A 192 8.51 5.68 25.74
CA GLU A 192 9.72 6.50 25.80
C GLU A 192 9.39 7.91 26.31
N LEU A 193 8.28 8.51 25.84
CA LEU A 193 7.83 9.82 26.31
C LEU A 193 7.48 9.79 27.80
N ARG A 194 6.69 8.80 28.23
CA ARG A 194 6.33 8.62 29.64
C ARG A 194 7.58 8.37 30.49
N ARG A 195 8.49 7.52 30.03
CA ARG A 195 9.76 7.23 30.71
C ARG A 195 10.60 8.50 30.87
N ARG A 196 10.78 9.29 29.81
CA ARG A 196 11.52 10.56 29.86
C ARG A 196 10.84 11.55 30.80
N TRP A 197 9.52 11.65 30.74
CA TRP A 197 8.73 12.49 31.62
C TRP A 197 8.92 12.14 33.10
N THR A 198 8.84 10.85 33.47
CA THR A 198 9.07 10.42 34.85
C THR A 198 10.55 10.50 35.25
N SER A 199 11.50 10.33 34.32
CA SER A 199 12.93 10.46 34.59
C SER A 199 13.34 11.86 35.05
N LEU A 200 12.51 12.87 34.78
CA LEU A 200 12.71 14.25 35.23
C LEU A 200 12.90 14.34 36.76
N LEU A 201 12.16 13.53 37.52
CA LEU A 201 12.24 13.51 38.98
C LEU A 201 13.59 12.98 39.49
N HIS A 202 14.21 12.04 38.79
CA HIS A 202 15.55 11.56 39.10
C HIS A 202 16.60 12.60 38.67
N HIS A 203 16.49 13.10 37.44
CA HIS A 203 17.44 14.04 36.86
C HIS A 203 17.58 15.33 37.69
N ILE A 204 16.46 15.93 38.13
CA ILE A 204 16.51 17.21 38.87
C ILE A 204 17.00 17.03 40.32
N CYS A 205 17.00 15.79 40.82
CA CYS A 205 17.65 15.43 42.09
C CYS A 205 19.13 15.06 41.96
N GLY A 206 19.71 15.17 40.76
CA GLY A 206 21.09 14.77 40.49
C GLY A 206 21.30 13.25 40.41
N GLU A 207 20.21 12.47 40.36
CA GLU A 207 20.22 11.03 40.18
C GLU A 207 20.21 10.72 38.67
N HIS A 208 21.40 10.61 38.09
CA HIS A 208 21.57 10.39 36.65
C HIS A 208 21.57 8.92 36.23
N VAL A 209 21.55 8.01 37.21
CA VAL A 209 21.45 6.57 37.04
C VAL A 209 20.49 6.05 38.11
N TRP A 210 19.44 5.36 37.69
CA TRP A 210 18.42 4.85 38.60
C TRP A 210 17.93 3.48 38.14
N GLU A 211 17.24 2.76 39.02
CA GLU A 211 16.62 1.47 38.72
C GLU A 211 15.10 1.60 38.77
N GLN A 212 14.42 1.16 37.71
CA GLN A 212 12.97 1.20 37.61
C GLN A 212 12.48 -0.01 36.82
N ASP A 213 11.47 -0.72 37.35
CA ASP A 213 10.90 -1.93 36.77
C ASP A 213 11.95 -3.04 36.49
N GLY A 214 12.94 -3.18 37.38
CA GLY A 214 14.02 -4.17 37.24
C GLY A 214 15.01 -3.89 36.11
N ARG A 215 15.02 -2.66 35.59
CA ARG A 215 15.98 -2.17 34.58
C ARG A 215 16.73 -0.95 35.11
N ARG A 216 18.02 -0.88 34.77
CA ARG A 216 18.87 0.28 35.05
C ARG A 216 18.76 1.29 33.91
N TRP A 217 18.46 2.53 34.27
CA TRP A 217 18.29 3.65 33.34
C TRP A 217 19.35 4.72 33.62
N ALA A 218 19.67 5.52 32.60
CA ALA A 218 20.59 6.64 32.71
C ALA A 218 20.12 7.81 31.85
N CYS A 219 20.51 9.04 32.23
CA CYS A 219 20.20 10.23 31.45
C CYS A 219 20.94 10.22 30.08
N PRO A 220 20.33 10.75 29.01
CA PRO A 220 20.89 10.76 27.66
C PRO A 220 21.90 11.91 27.47
N HIS A 221 22.92 11.96 28.33
CA HIS A 221 24.05 12.86 28.22
C HIS A 221 25.32 12.18 28.77
N PRO A 222 26.52 12.62 28.36
CA PRO A 222 27.76 12.15 28.97
C PRO A 222 27.76 12.35 30.49
N ALA A 223 28.54 11.55 31.23
CA ALA A 223 28.68 11.72 32.66
C ALA A 223 29.11 13.16 32.98
N LEU A 224 28.32 13.85 33.81
CA LEU A 224 28.67 15.19 34.25
C LEU A 224 29.98 15.13 35.05
N SER A 225 30.88 16.06 34.77
CA SER A 225 32.10 16.18 35.55
C SER A 225 31.77 16.54 37.02
N PRO A 226 32.65 16.21 37.98
CA PRO A 226 32.47 16.58 39.39
C PRO A 226 32.30 18.09 39.62
N GLU A 227 32.78 18.92 38.69
CA GLU A 227 32.65 20.38 38.75
C GLU A 227 31.27 20.83 38.25
N GLU A 228 30.76 20.26 37.17
CA GLU A 228 29.41 20.53 36.66
C GLU A 228 28.33 20.09 37.65
N GLN A 229 28.53 18.95 38.31
CA GLN A 229 27.60 18.43 39.31
C GLN A 229 27.56 19.31 40.58
N ARG A 230 28.67 19.97 40.93
CA ARG A 230 28.75 20.94 42.04
C ARG A 230 28.17 22.31 41.70
N LYS A 231 28.32 22.77 40.44
CA LYS A 231 27.79 24.08 40.00
C LYS A 231 26.27 24.07 39.82
N LYS A 232 25.68 22.91 39.51
CA LYS A 232 24.23 22.75 39.36
C LYS A 232 23.56 22.69 40.73
N ARG A 233 22.43 23.39 40.86
CA ARG A 233 21.57 23.34 42.05
C ARG A 233 20.52 22.25 41.84
N TRP A 234 20.58 21.20 42.65
CA TRP A 234 19.65 20.07 42.61
C TRP A 234 18.50 20.27 43.60
N LEU A 235 17.33 19.74 43.28
CA LEU A 235 16.22 19.69 44.23
C LEU A 235 16.42 18.54 45.22
N HIS A 236 16.12 18.78 46.49
CA HIS A 236 16.01 17.71 47.49
C HIS A 236 14.64 17.03 47.39
N LYS A 237 14.62 15.69 47.49
CA LYS A 237 13.39 14.88 47.42
C LYS A 237 12.36 15.24 48.51
N ASP A 238 12.82 15.77 49.65
CA ASP A 238 11.94 16.16 50.76
C ASP A 238 11.43 17.61 50.65
N SER A 239 11.85 18.37 49.63
CA SER A 239 11.47 19.77 49.47
C SER A 239 10.04 19.94 48.98
N ASP A 240 9.38 21.03 49.41
CA ASP A 240 8.05 21.40 48.90
C ASP A 240 8.02 21.61 47.39
N ALA A 241 9.11 22.16 46.84
CA ALA A 241 9.30 22.32 45.41
C ALA A 241 9.33 20.98 44.67
N PHE A 242 10.01 19.96 45.22
CA PHE A 242 10.01 18.61 44.65
C PHE A 242 8.64 17.96 44.74
N ARG A 243 7.96 18.05 45.89
CA ARG A 243 6.60 17.52 46.07
C ARG A 243 5.60 18.12 45.08
N GLY A 244 5.68 19.44 44.85
CA GLY A 244 4.87 20.12 43.85
C GLY A 244 5.14 19.63 42.43
N LEU A 245 6.42 19.45 42.06
CA LEU A 245 6.79 18.91 40.75
C LEU A 245 6.38 17.44 40.59
N GLN A 246 6.57 16.62 41.63
CA GLN A 246 6.18 15.22 41.65
C GLN A 246 4.67 15.06 41.41
N ALA A 247 3.85 15.88 42.07
CA ALA A 247 2.40 15.86 41.88
C ALA A 247 1.98 16.14 40.43
N ILE A 248 2.74 16.98 39.70
CA ILE A 248 2.50 17.27 38.28
C ILE A 248 3.00 16.13 37.40
N VAL A 249 4.24 15.67 37.63
CA VAL A 249 4.89 14.65 36.79
C VAL A 249 4.17 13.29 36.91
N GLU A 250 3.70 12.94 38.10
CA GLU A 250 3.00 11.69 38.39
C GLU A 250 1.46 11.82 38.30
N ASP A 251 0.94 12.96 37.83
CA ASP A 251 -0.51 13.16 37.71
C ASP A 251 -1.14 12.08 36.83
N LYS A 252 -2.12 11.36 37.37
CA LYS A 252 -2.71 10.20 36.69
C LYS A 252 -3.47 10.59 35.42
N ARG A 253 -4.04 11.80 35.35
CA ARG A 253 -4.74 12.30 34.15
C ARG A 253 -3.72 12.72 33.11
N LEU A 254 -2.68 13.47 33.47
CA LEU A 254 -1.59 13.82 32.58
C LEU A 254 -0.88 12.58 32.05
N LEU A 255 -0.57 11.58 32.88
CA LEU A 255 -0.01 10.31 32.43
C LEU A 255 -0.98 9.55 31.51
N LYS A 256 -2.30 9.70 31.71
CA LYS A 256 -3.34 9.14 30.83
C LYS A 256 -3.47 9.92 29.51
N ASP A 257 -3.27 11.22 29.53
CA ASP A 257 -3.32 12.10 28.35
C ASP A 257 -2.00 12.03 27.58
N LEU A 258 -0.86 11.86 28.25
CA LEU A 258 0.43 11.51 27.66
C LEU A 258 0.37 10.15 26.94
N ASN A 259 -0.46 9.21 27.41
CA ASN A 259 -0.75 7.99 26.65
C ASN A 259 -1.48 8.29 25.31
N GLN A 260 -2.10 9.47 25.18
CA GLN A 260 -2.74 9.96 23.95
C GLN A 260 -1.84 10.94 23.17
N MET A 261 -0.70 11.38 23.74
CA MET A 261 0.28 12.26 23.09
C MET A 261 1.33 11.44 22.34
N THR A 262 0.88 10.67 21.34
CA THR A 262 1.71 9.84 20.45
C THR A 262 2.37 10.63 19.31
N HIS A 263 2.04 11.91 19.15
CA HIS A 263 2.42 12.69 17.96
C HIS A 263 3.77 13.40 18.06
N PHE A 264 4.86 12.68 18.33
CA PHE A 264 6.21 13.20 18.07
C PHE A 264 7.13 12.23 17.30
N LYS A 265 6.54 11.25 16.60
CA LYS A 265 7.10 10.67 15.37
C LYS A 265 6.04 10.89 14.27
N HIS A 266 6.36 11.66 13.24
CA HIS A 266 5.42 11.94 12.16
C HIS A 266 5.05 10.64 11.42
N THR A 267 3.83 10.13 11.63
CA THR A 267 3.23 9.02 10.85
C THR A 267 2.83 9.43 9.44
N GLY A 268 3.02 10.70 9.07
CA GLY A 268 2.59 11.25 7.78
C GLY A 268 3.10 10.45 6.58
N SER A 269 4.33 9.93 6.63
CA SER A 269 4.85 9.08 5.54
C SER A 269 4.12 7.74 5.43
N LEU A 270 3.71 7.14 6.56
CA LEU A 270 2.90 5.92 6.57
C LEU A 270 1.47 6.19 6.08
N GLU A 271 0.87 7.30 6.47
CA GLU A 271 -0.46 7.71 6.01
C GLU A 271 -0.48 8.00 4.50
N VAL A 272 0.60 8.59 3.97
CA VAL A 272 0.79 8.75 2.52
C VAL A 272 0.88 7.39 1.85
N PHE A 273 1.67 6.46 2.39
CA PHE A 273 1.75 5.10 1.85
C PHE A 273 0.40 4.37 1.88
N HIS A 274 -0.36 4.47 2.97
CA HIS A 274 -1.72 3.92 3.06
C HIS A 274 -2.66 4.49 2.00
N SER A 275 -2.56 5.79 1.73
CA SER A 275 -3.34 6.44 0.67
C SER A 275 -2.98 5.88 -0.71
N VAL A 276 -1.70 5.64 -0.98
CA VAL A 276 -1.24 4.98 -2.23
C VAL A 276 -1.73 3.54 -2.30
N MET A 277 -1.65 2.78 -1.21
CA MET A 277 -2.18 1.41 -1.13
C MET A 277 -3.68 1.37 -1.44
N LEU A 278 -4.48 2.30 -0.91
CA LEU A 278 -5.93 2.36 -1.15
C LEU A 278 -6.29 2.65 -2.61
N LYS A 279 -5.47 3.42 -3.33
CA LYS A 279 -5.65 3.66 -4.77
C LYS A 279 -5.57 2.37 -5.58
N TYR A 280 -4.62 1.49 -5.25
CA TYR A 280 -4.40 0.24 -5.98
C TYR A 280 -5.24 -0.91 -5.45
N MET A 281 -5.58 -0.87 -4.15
CA MET A 281 -6.29 -1.92 -3.44
C MET A 281 -7.34 -1.35 -2.49
N PRO A 282 -8.46 -0.81 -3.04
CA PRO A 282 -9.55 -0.29 -2.23
C PRO A 282 -10.14 -1.36 -1.31
N LYS A 283 -10.50 -0.99 -0.08
CA LYS A 283 -11.05 -1.92 0.93
C LYS A 283 -12.41 -2.52 0.54
N CYS A 284 -13.14 -1.88 -0.36
CA CYS A 284 -14.46 -2.32 -0.82
C CYS A 284 -14.42 -3.31 -1.99
N LEU A 285 -13.23 -3.61 -2.54
CA LEU A 285 -13.06 -4.48 -3.69
C LEU A 285 -12.34 -5.77 -3.29
N HIS A 286 -12.80 -6.88 -3.87
CA HIS A 286 -12.16 -8.17 -3.76
C HIS A 286 -11.30 -8.45 -4.99
N PHE A 287 -10.09 -8.97 -4.77
CA PHE A 287 -9.15 -9.36 -5.81
C PHE A 287 -8.76 -10.82 -5.61
N ASP A 288 -8.51 -11.54 -6.70
CA ASP A 288 -7.80 -12.81 -6.60
C ASP A 288 -6.39 -12.59 -6.04
N TYR A 289 -5.81 -13.63 -5.45
CA TYR A 289 -4.55 -13.51 -4.72
C TYR A 289 -3.39 -12.99 -5.57
N ASP A 290 -3.21 -13.52 -6.79
CA ASP A 290 -2.12 -13.10 -7.66
C ASP A 290 -2.27 -11.63 -8.05
N THR A 291 -3.50 -11.19 -8.34
CA THR A 291 -3.81 -9.78 -8.59
C THR A 291 -3.60 -8.91 -7.34
N MET A 292 -3.99 -9.37 -6.16
CA MET A 292 -3.81 -8.67 -4.89
C MET A 292 -2.31 -8.44 -4.60
N VAL A 293 -1.48 -9.47 -4.78
CA VAL A 293 -0.03 -9.39 -4.63
C VAL A 293 0.55 -8.41 -5.64
N ALA A 294 0.19 -8.53 -6.93
CA ALA A 294 0.69 -7.63 -7.98
C ALA A 294 0.30 -6.16 -7.73
N ARG A 295 -0.92 -5.90 -7.26
CA ARG A 295 -1.39 -4.54 -6.90
C ARG A 295 -0.66 -3.99 -5.67
N THR A 296 -0.36 -4.84 -4.70
CA THR A 296 0.46 -4.46 -3.53
C THR A 296 1.87 -4.07 -3.95
N GLN A 297 2.51 -4.88 -4.80
CA GLN A 297 3.83 -4.60 -5.36
C GLN A 297 3.84 -3.29 -6.15
N LEU A 298 2.82 -3.06 -6.98
CA LEU A 298 2.66 -1.83 -7.73
C LEU A 298 2.48 -0.59 -6.84
N ALA A 299 1.73 -0.70 -5.74
CA ALA A 299 1.58 0.38 -4.78
C ALA A 299 2.90 0.72 -4.08
N ILE A 300 3.71 -0.29 -3.75
CA ILE A 300 5.06 -0.11 -3.20
C ILE A 300 5.98 0.58 -4.21
N LEU A 301 5.95 0.15 -5.47
CA LEU A 301 6.70 0.80 -6.55
C LEU A 301 6.30 2.27 -6.74
N ASP A 302 4.98 2.59 -6.80
CA ASP A 302 4.47 3.96 -6.93
C ASP A 302 4.92 4.84 -5.74
N ASN A 303 4.78 4.31 -4.52
CA ASN A 303 5.22 5.01 -3.31
C ASN A 303 6.72 5.29 -3.35
N ASN A 304 7.55 4.26 -3.56
CA ASN A 304 8.99 4.39 -3.54
C ASN A 304 9.52 5.33 -4.63
N TYR A 305 8.85 5.38 -5.79
CA TYR A 305 9.18 6.32 -6.86
C TYR A 305 8.87 7.79 -6.50
N ASN A 306 7.97 8.01 -5.54
CA ASN A 306 7.45 9.34 -5.18
C ASN A 306 7.78 9.75 -3.73
N VAL A 307 8.58 8.97 -3.00
CA VAL A 307 9.16 9.35 -1.70
C VAL A 307 10.28 10.36 -1.93
N GLY A 308 10.41 11.34 -1.02
CA GLY A 308 11.53 12.31 -1.05
C GLY A 308 11.34 13.46 -2.03
N ARG A 309 10.12 13.73 -2.49
CA ARG A 309 9.81 14.90 -3.34
C ARG A 309 10.25 16.20 -2.70
N GLU A 310 10.80 17.09 -3.51
CA GLU A 310 11.19 18.42 -3.09
C GLU A 310 9.99 19.35 -2.92
N GLN A 311 10.19 20.43 -2.17
CA GLN A 311 9.17 21.48 -2.05
C GLN A 311 9.07 22.21 -3.40
N ALA A 312 7.86 22.35 -3.92
CA ALA A 312 7.62 23.05 -5.17
C ALA A 312 8.04 24.52 -5.04
N MET A 313 8.69 25.04 -6.08
CA MET A 313 9.10 26.45 -6.16
C MET A 313 8.20 27.21 -7.14
N THR A 314 8.11 28.53 -6.98
CA THR A 314 7.56 29.44 -8.02
C THR A 314 8.58 29.62 -9.15
N SER A 315 8.18 30.28 -10.24
CA SER A 315 9.10 30.68 -11.32
C SER A 315 10.26 31.57 -10.83
N GLU A 316 10.10 32.21 -9.68
CA GLU A 316 11.09 33.08 -9.05
C GLU A 316 11.96 32.35 -8.00
N GLY A 317 11.79 31.03 -7.86
CA GLY A 317 12.55 30.22 -6.89
C GLY A 317 12.04 30.29 -5.45
N ILE A 318 10.82 30.80 -5.22
CA ILE A 318 10.25 30.94 -3.89
C ILE A 318 9.51 29.64 -3.49
N PRO A 319 9.75 29.08 -2.29
CA PRO A 319 9.07 27.88 -1.83
C PRO A 319 7.55 28.08 -1.72
N ARG A 320 6.79 27.17 -2.33
CA ARG A 320 5.33 27.24 -2.36
C ARG A 320 4.71 26.68 -1.08
N PHE A 321 3.72 27.41 -0.57
CA PHE A 321 2.89 27.00 0.56
C PHE A 321 1.40 27.10 0.21
N SER A 322 0.59 26.27 0.84
CA SER A 322 -0.86 26.37 0.87
C SER A 322 -1.29 26.86 2.25
N MET A 323 -2.18 27.85 2.29
CA MET A 323 -2.80 28.28 3.55
C MET A 323 -3.94 27.33 3.90
N VAL A 324 -3.86 26.69 5.07
CA VAL A 324 -4.88 25.75 5.55
C VAL A 324 -5.33 26.15 6.95
N PHE A 325 -6.63 26.30 7.16
CA PHE A 325 -7.19 26.54 8.48
C PHE A 325 -7.26 25.24 9.28
N THR A 326 -6.54 25.17 10.41
CA THR A 326 -6.50 23.98 11.26
C THR A 326 -7.56 24.06 12.35
N LYS A 327 -8.47 23.08 12.38
CA LYS A 327 -9.53 22.98 13.40
C LYS A 327 -8.99 22.92 14.83
N HIS A 328 -7.81 22.34 15.02
CA HIS A 328 -7.21 22.19 16.34
C HIS A 328 -6.72 23.54 16.91
N SER A 329 -5.91 24.29 16.17
CA SER A 329 -5.41 25.58 16.65
C SER A 329 -6.40 26.73 16.41
N LYS A 330 -7.46 26.49 15.61
CA LYS A 330 -8.41 27.50 15.12
C LYS A 330 -7.71 28.68 14.42
N ASP A 331 -6.65 28.37 13.68
CA ASP A 331 -5.82 29.37 13.01
C ASP A 331 -5.38 28.90 11.61
N TRP A 332 -4.88 29.83 10.80
CA TRP A 332 -4.30 29.56 9.49
C TRP A 332 -2.83 29.14 9.62
N VAL A 333 -2.50 27.98 9.06
CA VAL A 333 -1.12 27.49 9.00
C VAL A 333 -0.66 27.32 7.56
N ALA A 334 0.61 27.65 7.31
CA ALA A 334 1.25 27.40 6.03
C ALA A 334 1.67 25.93 5.94
N LYS A 335 1.12 25.19 4.97
CA LYS A 335 1.54 23.83 4.64
C LYS A 335 2.42 23.84 3.39
N LYS A 336 3.57 23.16 3.43
CA LYS A 336 4.46 23.01 2.27
C LYS A 336 3.72 22.33 1.11
N ILE A 337 3.85 22.88 -0.10
CA ILE A 337 3.40 22.22 -1.33
C ILE A 337 4.62 21.55 -1.94
N TYR A 338 4.53 20.24 -2.15
CA TYR A 338 5.57 19.46 -2.82
C TYR A 338 5.33 19.42 -4.32
N GLU A 339 6.37 19.09 -5.08
CA GLU A 339 6.26 18.85 -6.52
C GLU A 339 5.20 17.77 -6.84
N PRO A 340 4.55 17.82 -8.01
CA PRO A 340 3.59 16.79 -8.42
C PRO A 340 4.22 15.40 -8.39
N THR A 341 3.40 14.36 -8.15
CA THR A 341 3.88 12.98 -8.25
C THR A 341 4.19 12.64 -9.71
N SER A 342 5.24 11.85 -9.91
CA SER A 342 5.63 11.36 -11.23
C SER A 342 5.13 9.93 -11.42
N GLN A 343 4.61 9.66 -12.61
CA GLN A 343 4.02 8.37 -12.99
C GLN A 343 4.78 7.73 -14.17
N SER A 344 5.96 8.26 -14.48
CA SER A 344 6.82 7.84 -15.60
C SER A 344 7.25 6.38 -15.48
N PHE A 345 7.46 5.86 -14.26
CA PHE A 345 7.79 4.44 -14.04
C PHE A 345 6.79 3.46 -14.68
N ARG A 346 5.52 3.85 -14.83
CA ARG A 346 4.50 3.03 -15.51
C ARG A 346 4.81 2.82 -16.99
N HIS A 347 5.42 3.80 -17.65
CA HIS A 347 5.81 3.67 -19.05
C HIS A 347 6.91 2.62 -19.21
N HIS A 348 7.88 2.58 -18.29
CA HIS A 348 8.87 1.51 -18.26
C HIS A 348 8.21 0.14 -18.05
N LEU A 349 7.27 0.02 -17.11
CA LEU A 349 6.52 -1.23 -16.92
C LEU A 349 5.76 -1.65 -18.19
N VAL A 350 5.13 -0.72 -18.91
CA VAL A 350 4.46 -1.00 -20.19
C VAL A 350 5.45 -1.51 -21.24
N GLN A 351 6.62 -0.88 -21.36
CA GLN A 351 7.67 -1.32 -22.28
C GLN A 351 8.16 -2.73 -21.93
N HIS A 352 8.35 -3.03 -20.65
CA HIS A 352 8.74 -4.36 -20.18
C HIS A 352 7.66 -5.42 -20.48
N VAL A 353 6.37 -5.06 -20.45
CA VAL A 353 5.27 -5.96 -20.86
C VAL A 353 5.38 -6.31 -22.34
N LEU A 354 5.63 -5.33 -23.21
CA LEU A 354 5.80 -5.58 -24.65
C LEU A 354 7.04 -6.44 -24.93
N GLN A 355 8.18 -6.09 -24.32
CA GLN A 355 9.43 -6.86 -24.44
C GLN A 355 9.28 -8.30 -23.94
N ARG A 356 8.60 -8.51 -22.80
CA ARG A 356 8.32 -9.84 -22.28
C ARG A 356 7.46 -10.65 -23.25
N ARG A 357 6.48 -10.02 -23.90
CA ARG A 357 5.65 -10.72 -24.88
C ARG A 357 6.46 -11.13 -26.10
N GLU A 358 7.38 -10.28 -26.57
CA GLU A 358 8.31 -10.61 -27.66
C GLU A 358 9.29 -11.72 -27.29
N ASN A 359 9.80 -11.69 -26.07
CA ASN A 359 10.79 -12.64 -25.56
C ASN A 359 10.29 -13.28 -24.25
N PRO A 360 9.38 -14.26 -24.31
CA PRO A 360 8.82 -14.83 -23.10
C PRO A 360 9.88 -15.58 -22.31
N THR A 361 10.19 -15.06 -21.13
CA THR A 361 10.95 -15.79 -20.12
C THR A 361 9.98 -16.59 -19.24
N PRO A 362 10.30 -17.83 -18.85
CA PRO A 362 9.47 -18.60 -17.92
C PRO A 362 9.22 -17.77 -16.65
N PRO A 363 7.96 -17.59 -16.22
CA PRO A 363 7.70 -16.96 -14.94
C PRO A 363 8.07 -17.95 -13.83
N GLU A 364 9.20 -17.75 -13.18
CA GLU A 364 9.55 -18.44 -11.93
C GLU A 364 8.90 -17.74 -10.72
N ILE A 365 7.61 -17.40 -10.81
CA ILE A 365 6.88 -16.91 -9.63
C ILE A 365 6.39 -18.15 -8.87
N PRO A 366 6.85 -18.39 -7.63
CA PRO A 366 6.37 -19.51 -6.85
C PRO A 366 4.86 -19.39 -6.64
N ARG A 367 4.09 -20.38 -7.10
CA ARG A 367 2.65 -20.43 -6.81
C ARG A 367 2.44 -20.81 -5.36
N VAL A 368 1.82 -19.91 -4.60
CA VAL A 368 1.40 -20.19 -3.23
C VAL A 368 0.18 -21.11 -3.28
N GLN A 369 0.26 -22.28 -2.62
CA GLN A 369 -0.90 -23.12 -2.43
C GLN A 369 -1.85 -22.44 -1.45
N GLN A 370 -3.06 -22.12 -1.92
CA GLN A 370 -4.10 -21.56 -1.08
C GLN A 370 -5.01 -22.69 -0.57
N PRO A 371 -5.45 -22.65 0.70
CA PRO A 371 -6.49 -23.55 1.16
C PRO A 371 -7.76 -23.32 0.33
N GLN A 372 -8.38 -24.41 -0.13
CA GLN A 372 -9.53 -24.35 -1.04
C GLN A 372 -10.76 -23.64 -0.45
N ASN A 373 -10.91 -23.64 0.88
CA ASN A 373 -12.03 -23.01 1.56
C ASN A 373 -11.68 -22.69 3.02
N ILE A 374 -12.25 -21.60 3.55
CA ILE A 374 -12.24 -21.27 4.98
C ILE A 374 -13.32 -22.02 5.78
N ALA A 375 -14.29 -22.65 5.09
CA ALA A 375 -15.36 -23.38 5.74
C ALA A 375 -14.79 -24.55 6.54
N THR A 376 -15.02 -24.51 7.85
CA THR A 376 -14.62 -25.56 8.78
C THR A 376 -15.57 -26.77 8.77
N LYS A 377 -16.64 -26.70 7.97
CA LYS A 377 -17.68 -27.72 7.83
C LYS A 377 -17.92 -27.99 6.35
N GLU A 378 -18.36 -29.20 6.05
CA GLU A 378 -18.75 -29.58 4.69
C GLU A 378 -19.87 -28.68 4.18
N LYS A 379 -19.82 -28.38 2.88
CA LYS A 379 -20.80 -27.54 2.21
C LYS A 379 -22.14 -28.31 2.15
N PRO A 380 -23.19 -27.88 2.86
CA PRO A 380 -24.50 -28.53 2.79
C PRO A 380 -25.11 -28.38 1.38
N PRO A 381 -26.12 -29.21 1.03
CA PRO A 381 -26.91 -29.02 -0.18
C PRO A 381 -27.43 -27.58 -0.30
N LYS A 382 -27.44 -27.03 -1.51
CA LYS A 382 -27.82 -25.64 -1.77
C LYS A 382 -29.28 -25.40 -1.37
N GLU A 383 -30.12 -26.39 -1.63
CA GLU A 383 -31.55 -26.41 -1.38
C GLU A 383 -31.85 -26.26 0.12
N ASP A 384 -31.13 -26.98 0.97
CA ASP A 384 -31.29 -26.91 2.44
C ASP A 384 -30.94 -25.52 2.99
N VAL A 385 -29.91 -24.88 2.41
CA VAL A 385 -29.50 -23.51 2.81
C VAL A 385 -30.54 -22.48 2.38
N ILE A 386 -31.11 -22.64 1.19
CA ILE A 386 -32.17 -21.76 0.68
C ILE A 386 -33.44 -21.91 1.52
N GLN A 387 -33.84 -23.14 1.87
CA GLN A 387 -35.01 -23.36 2.73
C GLN A 387 -34.85 -22.74 4.13
N LYS A 388 -33.62 -22.76 4.67
CA LYS A 388 -33.29 -22.11 5.96
C LYS A 388 -33.09 -20.60 5.83
N HIS A 389 -33.09 -20.04 4.61
CA HIS A 389 -32.88 -18.62 4.40
C HIS A 389 -34.13 -17.83 4.79
N GLN A 390 -34.08 -17.17 5.95
CA GLN A 390 -35.11 -16.23 6.38
C GLN A 390 -34.68 -14.80 6.06
N SER A 391 -35.53 -14.06 5.34
CA SER A 391 -35.34 -12.62 5.14
C SER A 391 -35.62 -11.88 6.44
N ARG A 392 -34.80 -10.89 6.79
CA ARG A 392 -34.99 -10.07 8.01
C ARG A 392 -36.33 -9.33 8.07
N PHE A 393 -37.08 -9.29 6.97
CA PHE A 393 -38.36 -8.58 6.83
C PHE A 393 -39.57 -9.48 6.60
N SER A 394 -39.43 -10.81 6.58
CA SER A 394 -40.59 -11.69 6.31
C SER A 394 -41.62 -11.71 7.45
N SER A 395 -41.27 -11.28 8.67
CA SER A 395 -42.17 -11.27 9.82
C SER A 395 -42.99 -9.98 10.01
N LEU A 396 -42.88 -8.99 9.11
CA LEU A 396 -43.59 -7.70 9.23
C LEU A 396 -44.76 -7.54 8.25
N LEU A 397 -44.97 -8.48 7.33
CA LEU A 397 -46.05 -8.43 6.33
C LEU A 397 -47.34 -9.15 6.78
N GLU A 398 -47.35 -9.82 7.93
CA GLU A 398 -48.55 -10.55 8.42
C GLU A 398 -49.47 -9.72 9.34
N HIS A 399 -49.13 -8.46 9.67
CA HIS A 399 -49.89 -7.67 10.66
C HIS A 399 -50.46 -6.32 10.21
N HIS A 400 -50.47 -6.00 8.91
CA HIS A 400 -51.17 -4.80 8.43
C HIS A 400 -52.08 -5.11 7.23
N ASN A 401 -53.16 -5.85 7.50
CA ASN A 401 -54.40 -5.64 6.77
C ASN A 401 -54.92 -4.25 7.15
N PHE A 402 -54.59 -3.24 6.36
CA PHE A 402 -55.41 -2.03 6.32
C PHE A 402 -56.65 -2.37 5.49
N GLU A 403 -57.77 -2.58 6.17
CA GLU A 403 -59.10 -2.46 5.55
C GLU A 403 -59.31 -0.99 5.13
N LEU A 404 -59.96 -0.84 3.98
CA LEU A 404 -60.16 0.36 3.17
C LEU A 404 -60.70 1.60 3.89
#